data_AF-A0A353M144-F1
#
_entry.id   AF-A0A353M144-F1
#
_cell.length_a   1.000
_cell.length_b   1.000
_cell.length_c   1.000
_cell.angle_alpha   90.00
_cell.angle_beta   90.00
_cell.angle_gamma   90.00
#
_symmetry.space_group_name_H-M   'P 1'
#
loop_
_entity.id
_entity.type
_entity.pdbx_description
1 polymer ?
#
loop_
_entity_poly.entity_id
_entity_poly.type
_entity_poly.pdbx_seq_one_letter_code
_entity_poly.pdbx_strand_id
1 'polypeptide(L)' 'IESWVGRTIKEVNVRVKYQVSILATKVGEKVSPLPSADHVFTADEHLMILGDYTHVARLLKLIDTKRI' A
#
# COMPACT_ATOMS: atom_id res chain seq x y z
N ILE A 1 3.99 8.19 3.64
CA ILE A 1 3.64 6.81 4.06
C ILE A 1 3.40 6.68 5.56
N GLU A 2 3.93 7.58 6.40
CA GLU A 2 3.69 7.58 7.86
C GLU A 2 2.20 7.42 8.27
N SER A 3 1.26 7.93 7.48
CA SER A 3 -0.18 7.83 7.77
C SER A 3 -0.79 6.43 7.64
N TRP A 4 -0.09 5.48 7.02
CA TRP A 4 -0.56 4.09 6.89
C TRP A 4 0.12 3.15 7.86
N VAL A 5 1.36 3.45 8.27
CA VAL A 5 2.14 2.63 9.21
C VAL A 5 1.35 2.44 10.50
N GLY A 6 1.28 1.19 10.98
CA GLY A 6 0.53 0.83 12.18
C GLY A 6 -0.99 0.67 11.97
N ARG A 7 -1.51 0.89 10.76
CA ARG A 7 -2.91 0.64 10.40
C ARG A 7 -3.05 -0.61 9.56
N THR A 8 -4.20 -1.25 9.61
CA THR A 8 -4.52 -2.40 8.77
C THR A 8 -4.93 -2.00 7.35
N ILE A 9 -4.81 -2.94 6.40
CA ILE A 9 -5.32 -2.78 5.03
C ILE A 9 -6.80 -2.37 5.04
N LYS A 10 -7.59 -2.97 5.93
CA LYS A 10 -9.02 -2.66 6.13
C LYS A 10 -9.25 -1.23 6.59
N GLU A 11 -8.49 -0.74 7.57
CA GLU A 11 -8.63 0.62 8.10
C GLU A 11 -8.23 1.69 7.10
N VAL A 12 -7.18 1.43 6.31
CA VAL A 12 -6.79 2.33 5.23
C VAL A 12 -7.83 2.30 4.12
N ASN A 13 -8.48 1.16 3.91
CA ASN A 13 -9.50 0.91 2.89
C ASN A 13 -8.97 1.17 1.47
N VAL A 14 -7.80 0.58 1.19
CA VAL A 14 -6.96 0.90 0.01
C VAL A 14 -7.72 0.76 -1.31
N ARG A 15 -8.49 -0.34 -1.46
CA ARG A 15 -9.27 -0.62 -2.68
C ARG A 15 -10.31 0.44 -2.98
N VAL A 16 -11.00 0.95 -1.97
CA VAL A 16 -12.08 1.94 -2.19
C VAL A 16 -11.49 3.34 -2.35
N LYS A 17 -10.52 3.73 -1.50
CA LYS A 17 -9.97 5.09 -1.51
C LYS A 17 -9.07 5.39 -2.70
N TYR A 18 -8.28 4.41 -3.13
CA TYR A 18 -7.26 4.61 -4.15
C TYR A 18 -7.50 3.80 -5.42
N GLN A 19 -8.54 2.94 -5.43
CA GLN A 19 -8.87 2.09 -6.59
C GLN A 19 -7.70 1.21 -7.05
N VAL A 20 -6.88 0.79 -6.09
CA VAL A 20 -5.78 -0.17 -6.29
C VAL A 20 -5.94 -1.35 -5.34
N SER A 21 -5.51 -2.52 -5.78
CA SER A 21 -5.48 -3.75 -4.98
C SER A 21 -4.05 -4.07 -4.58
N ILE A 22 -3.83 -4.53 -3.35
CA ILE A 22 -2.52 -5.03 -2.91
C ILE A 22 -2.41 -6.49 -3.28
N LEU A 23 -1.40 -6.85 -4.06
CA LEU A 23 -1.13 -8.21 -4.50
C LEU A 23 -0.18 -8.94 -3.56
N ALA A 24 0.81 -8.24 -3.01
CA ALA A 24 1.80 -8.82 -2.12
C ALA A 24 2.47 -7.73 -1.26
N THR A 25 3.00 -8.15 -0.12
CA THR A 25 3.91 -7.36 0.71
C THR A 25 5.29 -8.04 0.72
N LYS A 26 6.37 -7.26 0.66
CA LYS A 26 7.75 -7.75 0.73
C LYS A 26 8.48 -7.05 1.87
N VAL A 27 9.08 -7.83 2.77
CA VAL A 27 9.93 -7.34 3.86
C VAL A 27 11.27 -8.07 3.79
N GLY A 28 12.35 -7.34 3.53
CA GLY A 28 13.64 -7.95 3.19
C GLY A 28 13.47 -8.88 1.99
N GLU A 29 13.87 -10.14 2.12
CA GLU A 29 13.74 -11.17 1.07
C GLU A 29 12.41 -11.93 1.10
N LYS A 30 11.58 -11.73 2.13
CA LYS A 30 10.32 -12.46 2.29
C LYS A 30 9.19 -11.76 1.56
N VAL A 31 8.58 -12.46 0.60
CA VAL A 31 7.37 -12.01 -0.10
C VAL A 31 6.17 -12.78 0.45
N SER A 32 5.15 -12.05 0.88
CA SER A 32 3.86 -12.58 1.32
C SER A 32 2.78 -12.20 0.30
N PRO A 33 2.33 -13.14 -0.54
CA PRO A 33 1.27 -12.87 -1.51
C PRO A 33 -0.08 -12.74 -0.80
N LEU A 34 -0.98 -11.95 -1.40
CA LEU A 34 -2.38 -11.75 -0.99
C LEU A 34 -2.52 -11.48 0.51
N PRO A 35 -2.02 -10.33 0.99
CA PRO A 35 -2.08 -10.01 2.41
C PRO A 35 -3.52 -9.97 2.89
N SER A 36 -3.75 -10.47 4.11
CA SER A 36 -5.06 -10.40 4.77
C SER A 36 -5.49 -8.95 4.97
N ALA A 37 -6.80 -8.70 5.05
CA ALA A 37 -7.36 -7.39 5.40
C ALA A 37 -6.85 -6.87 6.76
N ASP A 38 -6.45 -7.78 7.65
CA ASP A 38 -5.90 -7.49 8.98
C ASP A 38 -4.37 -7.28 8.98
N HIS A 39 -3.71 -7.36 7.82
CA HIS A 39 -2.29 -7.05 7.69
C HIS A 39 -2.04 -5.59 8.08
N VAL A 40 -1.12 -5.37 9.02
CA VAL A 40 -0.73 -4.05 9.52
C VAL A 40 0.44 -3.53 8.71
N PHE A 41 0.33 -2.31 8.19
CA PHE A 41 1.40 -1.74 7.40
C PHE A 41 2.62 -1.40 8.25
N THR A 42 3.81 -1.65 7.71
CA THR A 42 5.10 -1.34 8.35
C THR A 42 5.89 -0.33 7.51
N ALA A 43 6.85 0.37 8.13
CA ALA A 43 7.62 1.40 7.42
C ALA A 43 8.62 0.82 6.41
N ASP A 44 9.13 -0.39 6.68
CA ASP A 44 10.18 -1.05 5.91
C ASP A 44 9.66 -2.10 4.90
N GLU A 45 8.35 -2.16 4.68
CA GLU A 45 7.79 -3.07 3.68
C GLU A 45 7.58 -2.40 2.32
N HIS A 46 7.73 -3.21 1.27
CA HIS A 46 7.37 -2.86 -0.09
C HIS A 46 5.99 -3.45 -0.42
N LEU A 47 5.11 -2.61 -0.94
CA LEU A 47 3.80 -3.01 -1.42
C LEU A 47 3.84 -3.23 -2.93
N MET A 48 3.39 -4.41 -3.37
CA MET A 48 3.12 -4.68 -4.77
C MET A 48 1.63 -4.46 -5.01
N ILE A 49 1.29 -3.50 -5.87
CA ILE A 49 -0.09 -3.10 -6.14
C ILE A 49 -0.46 -3.29 -7.60
N LEU A 50 -1.75 -3.51 -7.84
CA LEU A 50 -2.35 -3.55 -9.16
C LEU A 50 -3.50 -2.56 -9.24
N GLY A 51 -3.58 -1.82 -10.34
CA GLY A 51 -4.66 -0.90 -10.61
C GLY A 51 -4.47 -0.24 -11.97
N ASP A 52 -5.45 0.58 -12.36
CA ASP A 52 -5.33 1.40 -13.56
C ASP A 52 -4.18 2.41 -13.42
N TYR A 53 -3.49 2.69 -14.52
CA TYR A 53 -2.37 3.62 -14.56
C TYR A 53 -2.70 4.98 -13.94
N THR A 54 -3.89 5.53 -14.21
CA THR A 54 -4.30 6.85 -13.71
C THR A 54 -4.45 6.88 -12.19
N HIS A 55 -4.96 5.79 -11.60
CA HIS A 55 -5.12 5.63 -10.15
C HIS A 55 -3.77 5.39 -9.46
N VAL A 56 -2.92 4.54 -10.04
CA VAL A 56 -1.57 4.28 -9.54
C VAL A 56 -0.72 5.55 -9.60
N ALA A 57 -0.73 6.28 -10.71
CA ALA A 57 0.02 7.53 -10.85
C ALA A 57 -0.43 8.59 -9.84
N ARG A 58 -1.75 8.70 -9.58
CA ARG A 58 -2.29 9.59 -8.54
C ARG A 58 -1.81 9.18 -7.15
N LEU A 59 -1.84 7.90 -6.83
CA LEU A 59 -1.37 7.37 -5.55
C LEU A 59 0.13 7.67 -5.36
N LEU A 60 0.96 7.44 -6.37
CA LEU A 60 2.39 7.73 -6.32
C LEU A 60 2.66 9.22 -6.07
N LYS A 61 1.93 10.13 -6.73
CA LYS A 61 2.04 11.57 -6.47
C LYS A 61 1.71 11.94 -5.02
N LEU A 62 0.63 11.36 -4.45
CA LEU A 62 0.25 11.60 -3.05
C LEU A 62 1.32 11.11 -2.06
N ILE A 63 2.05 10.06 -2.42
CA ILE A 63 3.14 9.51 -1.60
C ILE A 63 4.40 10.37 -1.73
N ASP A 64 4.72 10.83 -2.94
CA ASP A 64 5.92 11.61 -3.27
C ASP A 64 5.88 13.05 -2.74
N THR A 65 4.70 13.70 -2.81
CA THR A 65 4.52 15.09 -2.31
C THR A 65 4.76 15.25 -0.80
N LYS A 66 4.78 14.16 -0.03
CA LYS A 66 5.11 14.19 1.41
C LYS A 66 6.61 14.03 1.72
N ARG A 67 7.48 14.05 0.70
CA ARG A 67 8.93 13.86 0.85
C ARG A 67 9.75 15.15 0.75
N ILE A 68 9.09 16.32 0.71
CA ILE A 68 9.68 17.67 0.69
C ILE A 68 9.31 18.38 1.98
#